data_AF-A0A1D2VP69-F1
#
_entry.id   AF-A0A1D2VP69-F1
#
_cell.length_a   1.000
_cell.length_b   1.000
_cell.length_c   1.000
_cell.angle_alpha   90.00
_cell.angle_beta   90.00
_cell.angle_gamma   90.00
#
_symmetry.space_group_name_H-M   'P 1'
#
loop_
_entity.id
_entity.type
_entity.pdbx_description
1 polymer ?
#
loop_
_entity_poly.entity_id
_entity_poly.type
_entity_poly.pdbx_seq_one_letter_code
_entity_poly.pdbx_strand_id
1 'polypeptide(L)'
;MSLITKKGEGKSDFKSEDLEAYPSEMSCLTAFDDLFQCYSVVGQFRNVYRYGEIDYCNSQLEKFKFCLKNSINSEDIKKRNIQLFYKEKLMMKKQEGSSEDIWKLREI
;
A
#
# COMPACT_ATOMS: atom_id res chain seq x y z
N MET A 1 24.26 -16.01 46.11
CA MET A 1 24.44 -16.25 44.66
C MET A 1 23.15 -15.90 43.96
N SER A 2 22.98 -14.63 43.63
CA SER A 2 21.80 -14.10 42.94
C SER A 2 21.91 -14.43 41.46
N LEU A 3 20.98 -15.22 40.91
CA LEU A 3 20.85 -15.40 39.46
C LEU A 3 19.74 -14.47 38.96
N ILE A 4 20.20 -13.50 38.20
CA ILE A 4 19.49 -12.35 37.65
C ILE A 4 18.42 -12.80 36.67
N THR A 5 17.21 -12.28 36.88
CA THR A 5 16.13 -12.19 35.90
C THR A 5 16.61 -11.38 34.68
N LYS A 6 16.68 -12.00 33.50
CA LYS A 6 16.74 -11.23 32.24
C LYS A 6 15.34 -11.12 31.65
N LYS A 7 14.62 -10.10 32.11
CA LYS A 7 13.49 -9.50 31.40
C LYS A 7 14.07 -8.78 30.17
N GLY A 8 13.99 -9.42 29.00
CA GLY A 8 14.29 -8.78 27.73
C GLY A 8 13.14 -7.88 27.32
N GLU A 9 13.11 -6.67 27.87
CA GLU A 9 12.36 -5.55 27.30
C GLU A 9 13.16 -5.02 26.10
N GLY A 10 12.65 -5.29 24.92
CA GLY A 10 13.13 -4.76 23.64
C GLY A 10 11.92 -4.53 22.74
N LYS A 11 11.00 -3.68 23.19
CA LYS A 11 9.78 -3.31 22.47
C LYS A 11 9.51 -1.83 22.66
N SER A 12 10.34 -1.00 22.04
CA SER A 12 10.04 0.40 21.73
C SER A 12 10.97 0.81 20.57
N ASP A 13 10.48 1.65 19.67
CA ASP A 13 11.30 2.41 18.71
C ASP A 13 11.68 1.76 17.37
N PHE A 14 11.03 0.68 16.95
CA PHE A 14 11.01 0.31 15.52
C PHE A 14 9.82 0.98 14.79
N LYS A 15 10.09 2.24 14.39
CA LYS A 15 9.50 3.03 13.28
C LYS A 15 8.08 3.59 13.40
N SER A 16 7.91 4.65 14.21
CA SER A 16 6.90 5.69 13.96
C SER A 16 7.34 6.66 12.85
N GLU A 17 8.63 7.02 12.81
CA GLU A 17 9.19 7.98 11.83
C GLU A 17 9.03 7.54 10.37
N ASP A 18 9.15 6.24 10.06
CA ASP A 18 8.94 5.81 8.68
C ASP A 18 7.50 5.88 8.23
N LEU A 19 6.52 5.82 9.13
CA LEU A 19 5.11 5.87 8.75
C LEU A 19 4.68 7.30 8.37
N GLU A 20 5.33 8.31 8.95
CA GLU A 20 5.07 9.72 8.65
C GLU A 20 5.42 10.10 7.20
N ALA A 21 6.33 9.37 6.55
CA ALA A 21 6.64 9.55 5.13
C ALA A 21 5.51 9.12 4.18
N TYR A 22 4.51 8.39 4.67
CA TYR A 22 3.36 7.93 3.88
C TYR A 22 2.13 8.80 4.13
N PRO A 23 1.25 8.96 3.12
CA PRO A 23 0.04 9.74 3.28
C PRO A 23 -0.85 9.16 4.38
N SER A 24 -1.36 10.04 5.24
CA SER A 24 -2.20 9.70 6.39
C SER A 24 -3.70 9.70 6.08
N GLU A 25 -4.09 10.28 4.94
CA GLU A 25 -5.48 10.44 4.54
C GLU A 25 -5.77 9.72 3.22
N MET A 26 -7.00 9.23 3.09
CA MET A 26 -7.52 8.65 1.85
C MET A 26 -9.00 8.99 1.68
N SER A 27 -9.41 9.28 0.44
CA SER A 27 -10.82 9.49 0.08
C SER A 27 -11.43 8.23 -0.50
N CYS A 28 -12.54 7.76 0.08
CA CYS A 28 -13.24 6.58 -0.43
C CYS A 28 -13.97 6.87 -1.75
N LEU A 29 -14.37 8.12 -1.99
CA LEU A 29 -14.96 8.52 -3.27
C LEU A 29 -13.95 8.40 -4.41
N THR A 30 -12.72 8.84 -4.17
CA THR A 30 -11.63 8.69 -5.15
C THR A 30 -11.31 7.21 -5.40
N ALA A 31 -11.27 6.38 -4.35
CA ALA A 31 -11.05 4.94 -4.51
C ALA A 31 -12.19 4.24 -5.27
N PHE A 32 -13.42 4.74 -5.15
CA PHE A 32 -14.56 4.24 -5.92
C PHE A 32 -14.46 4.65 -7.40
N ASP A 33 -14.11 5.91 -7.68
CA ASP A 33 -13.95 6.39 -9.05
C ASP A 33 -12.86 5.60 -9.80
N ASP A 34 -11.72 5.33 -9.14
CA ASP A 34 -10.65 4.47 -9.65
C ASP A 34 -11.18 3.07 -10.04
N LEU A 35 -12.03 2.48 -9.19
CA LEU A 35 -12.61 1.16 -9.42
C LEU A 35 -13.61 1.18 -10.58
N PHE A 36 -14.49 2.18 -10.60
CA PHE A 36 -15.49 2.33 -11.65
C PHE A 36 -14.84 2.57 -13.01
N GLN A 37 -13.80 3.40 -13.05
CA GLN A 37 -13.03 3.65 -14.27
C GLN A 37 -12.37 2.36 -14.79
N CYS A 38 -11.86 1.50 -13.90
CA CYS A 38 -11.30 0.22 -14.30
C CYS A 38 -12.37 -0.71 -14.91
N TYR A 39 -13.57 -0.80 -14.32
CA TYR A 39 -14.66 -1.60 -14.89
C TYR A 39 -15.33 -0.98 -16.12
N SER A 40 -15.10 0.30 -16.38
CA SER A 40 -15.68 0.97 -17.54
C SER A 40 -15.25 0.28 -18.84
N VAL A 41 -16.18 0.20 -19.79
CA VAL A 41 -15.95 -0.44 -21.10
C VAL A 41 -14.78 0.20 -21.84
N VAL A 42 -14.62 1.52 -21.70
CA VAL A 42 -13.53 2.27 -22.32
C VAL A 42 -12.18 1.90 -21.70
N GLY A 43 -12.12 1.75 -20.38
CA GLY A 43 -10.92 1.31 -19.67
C GLY A 43 -10.50 -0.09 -20.07
N GLN A 44 -11.46 -1.02 -20.08
CA GLN A 44 -11.22 -2.41 -20.46
C GLN A 44 -10.80 -2.57 -21.93
N PHE A 45 -11.40 -1.80 -22.85
CA PHE A 45 -11.02 -1.82 -24.26
C PHE A 45 -9.53 -1.48 -24.46
N ARG A 46 -9.02 -0.48 -23.74
CA ARG A 46 -7.60 -0.11 -23.80
C ARG A 46 -6.69 -1.21 -23.24
N ASN A 47 -7.12 -1.91 -22.19
CA ASN A 47 -6.36 -3.00 -21.59
C ASN A 47 -6.24 -4.18 -22.57
N VAL A 48 -7.37 -4.57 -23.15
CA VAL A 48 -7.43 -5.62 -24.18
C VAL A 48 -6.59 -5.25 -25.40
N TYR A 49 -6.63 -4.00 -25.86
CA TYR A 49 -5.81 -3.56 -27.00
C TYR A 49 -4.30 -3.66 -26.73
N ARG A 50 -3.85 -3.40 -25.50
CA ARG A 50 -2.42 -3.39 -25.15
C ARG A 50 -1.87 -4.74 -24.74
N TYR A 51 -2.61 -5.46 -23.91
CA TYR A 51 -2.14 -6.67 -23.25
C TYR A 51 -2.89 -7.93 -23.70
N GLY A 52 -4.00 -7.78 -24.44
CA GLY A 52 -4.80 -8.91 -24.93
C GLY A 52 -5.71 -9.54 -23.87
N GLU A 53 -5.79 -8.96 -22.68
CA GLU A 53 -6.53 -9.51 -21.54
C GLU A 53 -7.49 -8.49 -20.91
N ILE A 54 -8.54 -9.01 -20.28
CA ILE A 54 -9.46 -8.23 -19.46
C ILE A 54 -8.86 -8.17 -18.05
N ASP A 55 -8.74 -6.97 -17.50
CA ASP A 55 -8.28 -6.80 -16.12
C ASP A 55 -9.47 -7.00 -15.17
N TYR A 56 -9.28 -7.83 -14.14
CA TYR A 56 -10.28 -8.07 -13.11
C TYR A 56 -10.36 -6.94 -12.05
N CYS A 57 -9.51 -5.91 -12.15
CA CYS A 57 -9.52 -4.73 -11.29
C CYS A 57 -9.32 -5.02 -9.79
N ASN A 58 -8.65 -6.14 -9.46
CA ASN A 58 -8.48 -6.59 -8.09
C ASN A 58 -7.75 -5.56 -7.22
N SER A 59 -6.74 -4.88 -7.76
CA SER A 59 -5.93 -3.89 -7.04
C SER A 59 -6.75 -2.67 -6.59
N GLN A 60 -7.65 -2.19 -7.44
CA GLN A 60 -8.56 -1.06 -7.19
C GLN A 60 -9.68 -1.49 -6.25
N LEU A 61 -10.19 -2.71 -6.43
CA LEU A 61 -11.23 -3.26 -5.57
C LEU A 61 -10.75 -3.42 -4.12
N GLU A 62 -9.53 -3.92 -3.92
CA GLU A 62 -8.93 -4.04 -2.59
C GLU A 62 -8.69 -2.67 -1.95
N LYS A 63 -8.29 -1.65 -2.71
CA LYS A 63 -8.19 -0.26 -2.22
C LYS A 63 -9.54 0.27 -1.74
N PHE A 64 -10.61 0.02 -2.50
CA PHE A 64 -11.96 0.44 -2.15
C PHE A 64 -12.48 -0.28 -0.90
N LYS A 65 -12.37 -1.61 -0.84
CA LYS A 65 -12.72 -2.42 0.34
C LYS A 65 -11.96 -1.98 1.58
N PHE A 66 -10.66 -1.72 1.45
CA PHE A 66 -9.83 -1.22 2.53
C PHE A 66 -10.33 0.14 3.06
N CYS A 67 -10.74 1.06 2.16
CA CYS A 67 -11.29 2.35 2.56
C CYS A 67 -12.59 2.20 3.36
N LEU A 68 -13.52 1.38 2.85
CA LEU A 68 -14.78 1.10 3.53
C LEU A 68 -14.57 0.48 4.91
N LYS A 69 -13.66 -0.50 5.01
CA LYS A 69 -13.35 -1.17 6.26
C LYS A 69 -12.73 -0.22 7.30
N ASN A 70 -11.89 0.72 6.87
CA ASN A 70 -11.25 1.68 7.77
C ASN A 70 -12.08 2.93 8.07
N SER A 71 -13.17 3.15 7.36
CA SER A 71 -14.12 4.25 7.62
C SER A 71 -14.68 4.23 9.05
N ILE A 72 -14.89 3.03 9.61
CA ILE A 72 -15.55 2.82 10.91
C ILE A 72 -14.57 2.99 12.09
N ASN A 73 -13.26 2.98 11.82
CA ASN A 73 -12.24 3.07 12.86
C ASN A 73 -12.06 4.51 13.36
N SER A 74 -11.50 4.66 14.56
CA SER A 74 -11.09 5.98 15.08
C SER A 74 -10.03 6.64 14.19
N GLU A 75 -9.95 7.97 14.20
CA GLU A 75 -9.05 8.73 13.33
C GLU A 75 -7.58 8.31 13.45
N ASP A 76 -7.08 8.06 14.66
CA ASP A 76 -5.68 7.66 14.88
C ASP A 76 -5.37 6.28 14.29
N ILE A 77 -6.30 5.33 14.47
CA ILE A 77 -6.19 3.98 13.92
C ILE A 77 -6.31 4.03 12.40
N LYS A 78 -7.24 4.84 11.88
CA LYS A 78 -7.43 5.05 10.45
C LYS A 78 -6.16 5.59 9.80
N LYS A 79 -5.56 6.66 10.34
CA LYS A 79 -4.29 7.25 9.84
C LYS A 79 -3.18 6.20 9.80
N ARG A 80 -2.99 5.46 10.90
CA ARG A 80 -1.98 4.40 10.99
C ARG A 80 -2.20 3.30 9.95
N ASN A 81 -3.43 2.84 9.79
CA ASN A 81 -3.77 1.79 8.83
C ASN A 81 -3.52 2.26 7.40
N ILE A 82 -3.89 3.49 7.06
CA ILE A 82 -3.65 4.08 5.73
C ILE A 82 -2.15 4.12 5.43
N GLN A 83 -1.33 4.60 6.36
CA GLN A 83 0.12 4.63 6.20
C GLN A 83 0.70 3.22 5.98
N LEU A 84 0.24 2.24 6.76
CA LEU A 84 0.65 0.84 6.59
C LEU A 84 0.27 0.29 5.21
N PHE A 85 -0.94 0.57 4.73
CA PHE A 85 -1.40 0.13 3.42
C PHE A 85 -0.54 0.70 2.28
N TYR A 86 -0.20 1.98 2.32
CA TYR A 86 0.67 2.60 1.31
C TYR A 86 2.11 2.07 1.39
N LYS A 87 2.61 1.84 2.61
CA LYS A 87 3.90 1.21 2.83
C LYS A 87 3.96 -0.19 2.21
N GLU A 88 2.98 -1.03 2.49
CA GLU A 88 2.87 -2.37 1.92
C GLU A 88 2.79 -2.32 0.39
N LYS A 89 1.92 -1.47 -0.17
CA LYS A 89 1.83 -1.25 -1.63
C LYS A 89 3.17 -0.86 -2.26
N LEU A 90 3.91 0.05 -1.62
CA LEU A 90 5.22 0.48 -2.11
C LEU A 90 6.27 -0.63 -2.00
N MET A 91 6.22 -1.46 -0.95
CA MET A 91 7.08 -2.64 -0.84
C MET A 91 6.78 -3.67 -1.94
N MET A 92 5.50 -3.96 -2.21
CA MET A 92 5.11 -4.87 -3.29
C MET A 92 5.60 -4.37 -4.65
N LYS A 93 5.36 -3.08 -4.94
CA LYS A 93 5.85 -2.45 -6.18
C LYS A 93 7.38 -2.48 -6.31
N LYS A 94 8.10 -2.35 -5.19
CA LYS A 94 9.56 -2.46 -5.18
C LYS A 94 10.03 -3.90 -5.48
N GLN A 95 9.28 -4.91 -5.01
CA GLN A 95 9.60 -6.32 -5.26
C GLN A 95 9.39 -6.73 -6.72
N GLU A 96 8.44 -6.09 -7.42
CA GLU A 96 8.22 -6.31 -8.87
C GLU A 96 9.40 -5.86 -9.74
N GLY A 97 10.32 -5.06 -9.18
CA GLY A 97 11.50 -4.52 -9.86
C GLY A 97 11.31 -3.04 -10.22
N SER A 98 12.25 -2.21 -9.79
CA SER A 98 12.28 -0.78 -10.12
C SER A 98 13.26 -0.54 -11.27
N SER A 99 12.94 0.42 -12.15
CA SER A 99 13.89 0.89 -13.17
C SER A 99 15.17 1.44 -12.55
N GLU A 100 15.12 1.91 -11.31
CA GLU A 100 16.27 2.37 -10.53
C GLU A 100 17.37 1.31 -10.37
N ASP A 101 17.01 0.01 -10.37
CA ASP A 101 17.99 -1.07 -10.21
C ASP A 101 18.89 -1.23 -11.45
N ILE A 102 18.42 -0.84 -12.63
CA ILE A 102 19.21 -0.88 -13.87
C ILE A 102 20.30 0.20 -13.86
N TRP A 103 20.02 1.37 -13.28
CA TRP A 103 20.96 2.50 -13.28
C TRP A 103 22.18 2.24 -12.38
N LYS A 104 22.00 1.51 -11.29
CA LYS A 104 23.09 1.08 -10.39
C LYS A 104 24.14 0.21 -11.09
N LEU A 105 23.74 -0.51 -12.15
CA LEU A 105 24.67 -1.33 -12.95
C LEU A 105 25.61 -0.48 -13.83
N ARG A 106 25.29 0.80 -14.07
CA ARG A 106 26.06 1.70 -14.94
C ARG A 106 27.15 2.46 -14.18
N GLU A 107 27.06 2.61 -12.86
CA GLU A 107 28.05 3.35 -12.04
C GLU A 107 29.36 2.56 -11.78
N ILE A 108 29.60 1.49 -12.55
CA ILE A 108 30.81 0.64 -12.48
C ILE A 108 31.87 1.19 -13.44
#